data_AF-A0A3C0UXI2-F1
#
_entry.id   AF-A0A3C0UXI2-F1
#
_cell.length_a   1.000
_cell.length_b   1.000
_cell.length_c   1.000
_cell.angle_alpha   90.00
_cell.angle_beta   90.00
_cell.angle_gamma   90.00
#
_symmetry.space_group_name_H-M   'P 1'
#
loop_
_entity.id
_entity.type
_entity.pdbx_description
1 polymer ?
#
loop_
_entity_poly.entity_id
_entity_poly.type
_entity_poly.pdbx_seq_one_letter_code
_entity_poly.pdbx_strand_id
1 'polypeptide(L)' 'KAEAMLEKIALGRLNKFYKENTLLNQEFIKDGSLTISQLLDKTQKGLTIKAFKHIAIGA' A
#
# COMPACT_ATOMS: atom_id res chain seq x y z
N LYS A 1 3.17 26.63 -14.99
CA LYS A 1 3.22 26.87 -13.51
C LYS A 1 1.90 26.53 -12.79
N ALA A 2 0.87 26.04 -13.48
CA ALA A 2 -0.28 25.36 -12.86
C ALA A 2 -0.15 23.84 -13.02
N GLU A 3 0.51 23.37 -14.09
CA GLU A 3 0.67 21.94 -14.36
C GLU A 3 1.49 21.22 -13.29
N ALA A 4 2.57 21.85 -12.80
CA ALA A 4 3.39 21.29 -11.72
C ALA A 4 2.62 21.13 -10.40
N MET A 5 1.60 21.96 -10.15
CA MET A 5 0.74 21.80 -8.98
C MET A 5 -0.27 20.67 -9.19
N LEU A 6 -0.85 20.59 -10.38
CA LEU A 6 -1.79 19.53 -10.76
C LEU A 6 -1.13 18.14 -10.70
N GLU A 7 0.12 18.04 -11.18
CA GLU A 7 0.93 16.83 -11.13
C GLU A 7 1.20 16.38 -9.69
N LYS A 8 1.54 17.31 -8.78
CA LYS A 8 1.69 17.00 -7.35
C LYS A 8 0.40 16.48 -6.72
N ILE A 9 -0.76 17.01 -7.10
CA ILE A 9 -2.06 16.52 -6.62
C ILE A 9 -2.33 15.10 -7.13
N ALA A 10 -2.07 14.85 -8.41
CA ALA A 10 -2.22 13.52 -9.01
C ALA A 10 -1.32 12.48 -8.32
N LEU A 11 -0.05 12.83 -8.08
CA LEU A 11 0.90 12.00 -7.34
C LEU A 11 0.43 11.72 -5.91
N GLY A 12 -0.12 12.73 -5.22
CA GLY A 12 -0.68 12.56 -3.87
C GLY A 12 -1.85 11.56 -3.84
N ARG A 13 -2.75 11.64 -4.81
CA ARG A 13 -3.87 10.68 -4.95
C ARG A 13 -3.38 9.26 -5.25
N LEU A 14 -2.39 9.14 -6.13
CA LEU A 14 -1.80 7.84 -6.48
C LEU A 14 -1.10 7.20 -5.28
N ASN A 15 -0.34 7.99 -4.52
CA ASN A 15 0.31 7.54 -3.29
C ASN A 15 -0.72 7.08 -2.24
N LYS A 16 -1.82 7.82 -2.08
CA LYS A 16 -2.93 7.42 -1.20
C LYS A 16 -3.56 6.10 -1.65
N PHE A 17 -3.83 5.97 -2.95
CA PHE A 17 -4.37 4.73 -3.52
C PHE A 17 -3.47 3.52 -3.22
N TYR A 18 -2.15 3.64 -3.40
CA TYR A 18 -1.23 2.55 -3.09
C TYR A 18 -1.25 2.16 -1.61
N LYS A 19 -1.31 3.13 -0.70
CA LYS A 19 -1.36 2.85 0.74
C LYS A 19 -2.67 2.18 1.17
N GLU A 20 -3.80 2.53 0.58
CA GLU A 20 -5.11 2.04 1.02
C GLU A 20 -5.59 0.79 0.26
N ASN A 21 -5.20 0.64 -1.01
CA ASN A 21 -5.80 -0.35 -1.92
C ASN A 21 -4.82 -1.41 -2.40
N THR A 22 -3.53 -1.34 -2.05
CA THR A 22 -2.55 -2.36 -2.46
C THR A 22 -1.94 -3.07 -1.25
N LEU A 23 -2.05 -4.40 -1.23
CA LEU A 23 -1.72 -5.24 -0.07
C LEU A 23 -0.29 -5.02 0.45
N LEU A 24 0.68 -4.85 -0.46
CA LEU A 24 2.10 -4.77 -0.10
C LEU A 24 2.52 -3.39 0.43
N ASN A 25 1.89 -2.32 -0.05
CA ASN A 25 2.23 -0.94 0.31
C ASN A 25 1.39 -0.40 1.48
N GLN A 26 0.37 -1.14 1.92
CA GLN A 26 -0.45 -0.74 3.07
C GLN A 26 0.35 -0.85 4.37
N GLU A 27 -0.07 -0.04 5.34
CA GLU A 27 0.44 -0.08 6.72
C GLU A 27 0.02 -1.38 7.41
N PHE A 28 0.94 -1.96 8.17
CA PHE A 28 0.67 -3.17 8.91
C PHE A 28 -0.17 -2.87 10.16
N ILE A 29 -1.36 -3.48 10.25
CA ILE A 29 -2.35 -3.18 11.32
C ILE A 29 -1.78 -3.36 12.73
N LYS A 30 -0.85 -4.31 12.95
CA LYS A 30 -0.26 -4.54 14.28
C LYS A 30 0.91 -3.61 14.60
N ASP A 31 1.52 -2.99 13.58
CA ASP A 31 2.63 -2.06 13.71
C ASP A 31 2.63 -1.11 12.50
N GLY A 32 1.94 0.02 12.65
CA GLY A 32 1.79 1.03 11.59
C GLY A 32 3.10 1.71 11.19
N SER A 33 4.22 1.44 11.87
CA SER A 33 5.53 1.92 11.43
C SER A 33 6.07 1.16 10.21
N LEU A 34 5.46 0.02 9.86
CA LEU A 34 5.89 -0.85 8.77
C LEU A 34 4.81 -1.04 7.71
N THR A 35 5.23 -1.22 6.47
CA THR A 35 4.37 -1.79 5.43
C THR A 35 4.41 -3.31 5.45
N ILE A 36 3.41 -3.95 4.83
CA ILE A 36 3.39 -5.41 4.68
C ILE A 36 4.64 -5.92 3.93
N SER A 37 5.10 -5.22 2.88
CA SER A 37 6.36 -5.57 2.21
C SER A 37 7.57 -5.54 3.16
N GLN A 38 7.68 -4.51 4.00
CA GLN A 38 8.78 -4.41 4.97
C GLN A 38 8.72 -5.52 6.02
N LEU A 39 7.52 -5.91 6.46
CA LEU A 39 7.32 -7.05 7.36
C LEU A 39 7.79 -8.37 6.71
N LEU A 40 7.43 -8.59 5.44
CA LEU A 40 7.81 -9.80 4.72
C LEU A 40 9.33 -9.89 4.55
N ASP A 41 9.99 -8.80 4.14
CA ASP A 41 11.45 -8.76 4.01
C ASP A 41 12.18 -8.97 5.35
N LYS A 42 11.66 -8.43 6.45
CA LYS A 42 12.19 -8.67 7.81
C LYS A 42 12.05 -10.13 8.25
N THR A 43 10.99 -10.80 7.80
CA THR A 43 10.73 -12.21 8.11
C THR A 43 11.65 -13.11 7.30
N GLN A 44 11.73 -12.87 5.99
CA GLN A 44 12.63 -13.55 5.08
C GLN A 44 12.82 -12.67 3.84
N LYS A 45 14.08 -12.40 3.49
CA LYS A 45 14.42 -11.60 2.32
C LYS A 45 13.81 -12.21 1.05
N GLY A 46 13.06 -11.39 0.30
CA GLY A 46 12.39 -11.81 -0.94
C GLY A 46 11.08 -12.59 -0.76
N LEU A 47 10.56 -12.73 0.46
CA LEU A 47 9.24 -13.29 0.70
C LEU A 47 8.15 -12.36 0.15
N THR A 48 7.17 -12.90 -0.56
CA THR A 48 6.08 -12.13 -1.15
C THR A 48 4.76 -12.90 -1.15
N ILE A 49 3.65 -12.18 -1.25
CA ILE A 49 2.30 -12.73 -1.32
C ILE A 49 1.90 -12.86 -2.79
N LYS A 50 1.64 -14.08 -3.24
CA LYS A 50 1.26 -14.35 -4.65
C LYS A 50 -0.21 -14.04 -4.94
N ALA A 51 -1.09 -14.29 -3.97
CA ALA A 51 -2.53 -14.07 -4.10
C ALA A 51 -3.17 -13.89 -2.73
N PHE A 52 -4.22 -13.08 -2.67
CA PHE A 52 -5.10 -12.95 -1.51
C PHE A 52 -6.54 -12.77 -2.00
N LYS A 53 -7.51 -13.12 -1.16
CA LYS A 53 -8.93 -12.88 -1.43
C LYS A 53 -9.55 -12.24 -0.20
N HIS A 54 -10.10 -11.05 -0.36
CA HIS A 54 -10.91 -10.40 0.67
C HIS A 54 -12.39 -10.67 0.35
N ILE A 55 -13.13 -11.24 1.30
CA ILE A 55 -14.56 -11.52 1.16
C ILE A 55 -15.27 -10.67 2.22
N ALA A 56 -16.06 -9.69 1.77
CA ALA A 56 -16.94 -8.90 2.61
C ALA A 56 -18.40 -9.27 2.28
N ILE A 57 -19.19 -9.59 3.30
CA ILE A 57 -20.60 -9.94 3.13
C ILE A 57 -21.42 -8.65 3.20
N GLY A 58 -22.13 -8.32 2.11
CA GLY A 58 -23.03 -7.15 2.05
C GLY A 58 -22.35 -5.80 1.81
N ALA A 59 -21.11 -5.78 1.33
CA ALA A 59 -20.41 -4.59 0.84
C ALA A 59 -20.74 -4.28 -0.62
#